data_AF-A0A9D3A084-F1
#
_entry.id   AF-A0A9D3A084-F1
#
_cell.length_a   1.000
_cell.length_b   1.000
_cell.length_c   1.000
_cell.angle_alpha   90.00
_cell.angle_beta   90.00
_cell.angle_gamma   90.00
#
_symmetry.space_group_name_H-M   'P 1'
#
loop_
_entity.id
_entity.type
_entity.pdbx_description
1 polymer ?
#
loop_
_entity_poly.entity_id
_entity_poly.type
_entity_poly.pdbx_seq_one_letter_code
_entity_poly.pdbx_strand_id
1 'polypeptide(L)'
;MDTLTIFTLITSLMALLLTYAVFKSNQQPQIIIFATPHYGKESVIQLHVKNIGKSIAHHVKISSDRPIPRATFRIKKLNSEKQDFKTGIFKNGVKVFPPNQSQIYDWGQYGGLRDALANNPILIKATYIGINIL
;
A
#
# COMPACT_ATOMS: atom_id res chain seq x y z
N MET A 1 32.10 36.69 -20.39
CA MET A 1 30.88 35.92 -20.69
C MET A 1 29.75 36.90 -20.80
N ASP A 2 28.98 36.81 -21.88
CA ASP A 2 27.90 37.76 -22.13
C ASP A 2 26.76 37.53 -21.13
N THR A 3 26.06 38.60 -20.76
CA THR A 3 24.93 38.55 -19.80
C THR A 3 23.85 37.58 -20.25
N LEU A 4 23.64 37.48 -21.56
CA LEU A 4 22.75 36.50 -22.18
C LEU A 4 23.22 35.05 -21.91
N THR A 5 24.52 34.78 -22.00
CA THR A 5 25.10 33.46 -21.75
C THR A 5 24.95 33.03 -20.29
N ILE A 6 25.09 33.97 -19.35
CA ILE A 6 24.88 33.69 -17.92
C ILE A 6 23.41 33.37 -17.66
N PHE A 7 22.49 34.13 -18.26
CA PHE A 7 21.04 33.88 -18.12
C PHE A 7 20.63 32.52 -18.69
N THR A 8 21.12 32.16 -19.87
CA THR A 8 20.82 30.85 -20.47
C THR A 8 21.39 29.71 -19.64
N LEU A 9 22.58 29.87 -19.07
CA LEU A 9 23.17 28.86 -18.18
C LEU A 9 22.28 28.61 -16.95
N ILE A 10 21.80 29.68 -16.31
CA ILE A 10 20.95 29.60 -15.12
C ILE A 10 19.62 28.92 -15.46
N THR A 11 18.96 29.33 -16.54
CA THR A 11 17.65 28.75 -16.92
C THR A 11 17.79 27.28 -17.32
N SER A 12 18.85 26.91 -18.04
CA SER A 12 19.16 25.51 -18.35
C SER A 12 19.40 24.67 -17.09
N LEU A 13 20.15 25.20 -16.11
CA LEU A 13 20.38 24.51 -14.85
C LEU A 13 19.08 24.33 -14.05
N MET A 14 18.22 25.35 -14.00
CA MET A 14 16.91 25.25 -13.35
C MET A 14 15.99 24.23 -14.03
N ALA A 15 15.96 24.22 -15.36
CA ALA A 15 15.20 23.23 -16.12
C ALA A 15 15.68 21.81 -15.82
N LEU A 16 17.01 21.59 -15.78
CA LEU A 16 17.60 20.30 -15.42
C LEU A 16 17.20 19.84 -14.01
N LEU A 17 17.28 20.73 -13.01
CA LEU A 17 16.89 20.41 -11.63
C LEU A 17 15.40 20.08 -11.53
N LEU A 18 14.53 20.83 -12.23
CA LEU A 18 13.10 20.55 -12.26
C LEU A 18 12.81 19.19 -12.90
N THR A 19 13.43 18.90 -14.04
CA THR A 19 13.30 17.61 -14.72
C THR A 19 13.77 16.47 -13.82
N TYR A 20 14.91 16.64 -13.14
CA TYR A 20 15.41 15.65 -12.19
C TYR A 20 14.45 15.43 -11.01
N ALA A 21 13.90 16.49 -10.43
CA ALA A 21 12.94 16.38 -9.34
C ALA A 21 11.67 15.63 -9.76
N VAL A 22 11.11 15.96 -10.93
CA VAL A 22 9.95 15.28 -11.51
C VAL A 22 10.26 13.81 -11.82
N PHE A 23 11.43 13.53 -12.38
CA PHE A 23 11.87 12.18 -12.67
C PHE A 23 12.02 11.35 -11.39
N LYS A 24 12.71 11.89 -10.38
CA LYS A 24 12.91 11.24 -9.08
C LYS A 24 11.59 10.98 -8.37
N SER A 25 10.65 11.93 -8.39
CA SER A 25 9.32 11.75 -7.81
C SER A 25 8.53 10.65 -8.54
N ASN A 26 8.63 10.58 -9.87
CA ASN A 26 7.95 9.57 -10.67
C ASN A 26 8.47 8.16 -10.43
N GLN A 27 9.72 8.00 -9.99
CA GLN A 27 10.34 6.70 -9.75
C GLN A 27 10.16 6.17 -8.32
N GLN A 28 9.31 6.80 -7.51
CA GLN A 28 9.07 6.33 -6.15
C GLN A 28 8.07 5.16 -6.14
N PRO A 29 8.33 4.09 -5.35
CA PRO A 29 7.31 3.11 -5.06
C PRO A 29 6.22 3.72 -4.17
N GLN A 30 4.99 3.29 -4.39
CA GLN A 30 3.84 3.77 -3.62
C GLN A 30 2.92 2.60 -3.33
N ILE A 31 2.85 2.21 -2.05
CA ILE A 31 2.01 1.09 -1.61
C ILE A 31 0.73 1.64 -1.01
N ILE A 32 -0.39 1.13 -1.49
CA ILE A 32 -1.72 1.43 -0.95
C ILE A 32 -2.36 0.14 -0.42
N ILE A 33 -3.16 0.30 0.63
CA ILE A 33 -3.94 -0.78 1.23
C ILE A 33 -5.39 -0.31 1.29
N PHE A 34 -6.30 -1.06 0.68
CA PHE A 34 -7.70 -0.66 0.57
C PHE A 34 -8.64 -1.85 0.53
N ALA A 35 -9.90 -1.63 0.93
CA ALA A 35 -10.93 -2.65 0.95
C ALA A 35 -11.91 -2.46 -0.22
N THR A 36 -12.29 -3.55 -0.89
CA THR A 36 -13.29 -3.53 -1.97
C THR A 36 -14.29 -4.67 -1.79
N PRO A 37 -15.53 -4.56 -2.31
CA PRO A 37 -16.41 -5.72 -2.41
C PRO A 37 -15.81 -6.78 -3.36
N HIS A 38 -16.10 -8.05 -3.09
CA HIS A 38 -15.76 -9.18 -3.95
C HIS A 38 -16.81 -9.35 -5.04
N TYR A 39 -16.47 -9.10 -6.31
CA TYR A 39 -17.45 -9.14 -7.42
C TYR A 39 -18.02 -10.53 -7.71
N GLY A 40 -17.32 -11.62 -7.36
CA GLY A 40 -17.79 -13.00 -7.53
C GLY A 40 -18.38 -13.70 -6.30
N LYS A 41 -18.44 -13.05 -5.12
CA LYS A 41 -18.93 -13.67 -3.87
C LYS A 41 -19.76 -12.64 -3.13
N GLU A 42 -21.05 -12.93 -2.94
CA GLU A 42 -21.95 -12.00 -2.28
C GLU A 42 -21.50 -11.68 -0.85
N SER A 43 -21.57 -10.39 -0.49
CA SER A 43 -21.29 -9.88 0.85
C SER A 43 -19.86 -10.06 1.37
N VAL A 44 -18.91 -10.54 0.55
CA VAL A 44 -17.49 -10.66 0.93
C VAL A 44 -16.74 -9.37 0.57
N ILE A 45 -15.92 -8.89 1.50
CA ILE A 45 -15.01 -7.77 1.34
C ILE A 45 -13.59 -8.34 1.19
N GLN A 46 -12.86 -7.80 0.21
CA GLN A 46 -11.46 -8.11 -0.05
C GLN A 46 -10.58 -6.98 0.45
N LEU A 47 -9.43 -7.33 1.00
CA LEU A 47 -8.36 -6.41 1.36
C LEU A 47 -7.26 -6.52 0.32
N HIS A 48 -6.97 -5.41 -0.34
CA HIS A 48 -5.98 -5.30 -1.40
C HIS A 48 -4.75 -4.59 -0.85
N VAL A 49 -3.58 -5.13 -1.16
CA VAL A 49 -2.29 -4.45 -1.03
C VAL A 49 -1.74 -4.30 -2.42
N LYS A 50 -1.52 -3.06 -2.89
CA LYS A 50 -1.07 -2.81 -4.26
C LYS A 50 0.06 -1.79 -4.29
N ASN A 51 1.08 -2.06 -5.09
CA ASN A 51 2.07 -1.06 -5.47
C ASN A 51 1.55 -0.31 -6.70
N ILE A 52 1.15 0.94 -6.51
CA ILE A 52 0.70 1.84 -7.58
C ILE A 52 1.83 2.77 -8.07
N GLY A 53 2.99 2.73 -7.42
CA GLY A 53 4.17 3.45 -7.87
C GLY A 53 4.78 2.81 -9.11
N LYS A 54 5.69 3.54 -9.76
CA LYS A 54 6.36 3.09 -11.01
C LYS A 54 7.64 2.28 -10.74
N SER A 55 7.96 2.01 -9.48
CA SER A 55 9.20 1.35 -9.06
C SER A 55 8.94 0.23 -8.06
N ILE A 56 9.95 -0.61 -7.87
CA ILE A 56 9.92 -1.74 -6.95
C ILE A 56 10.02 -1.22 -5.52
N ALA A 57 9.12 -1.69 -4.65
CA ALA A 57 9.23 -1.47 -3.22
C ALA A 57 9.99 -2.63 -2.57
N HIS A 58 11.07 -2.34 -1.87
CA HIS A 58 11.89 -3.34 -1.19
C HIS A 58 11.53 -3.41 0.30
N HIS A 59 11.66 -4.62 0.87
CA HIS A 59 11.45 -4.89 2.29
C HIS A 59 10.15 -4.31 2.84
N VAL A 60 9.05 -4.53 2.10
CA VAL A 60 7.72 -4.06 2.49
C VAL A 60 7.32 -4.73 3.78
N LYS A 61 7.02 -3.93 4.80
CA LYS A 61 6.44 -4.37 6.08
C LYS A 61 5.16 -3.60 6.35
N ILE A 62 4.13 -4.33 6.77
CA ILE A 62 2.86 -3.75 7.17
C ILE A 62 2.75 -3.89 8.69
N SER A 63 2.44 -2.80 9.36
CA SER A 63 2.19 -2.72 10.79
C SER A 63 0.80 -2.12 11.03
N SER A 64 0.15 -2.53 12.11
CA SER A 64 -1.14 -1.96 12.52
C SER A 64 -1.16 -1.75 14.03
N ASP A 65 -2.01 -0.83 14.49
CA ASP A 65 -2.25 -0.57 15.92
C ASP A 65 -2.93 -1.76 16.62
N ARG A 66 -3.63 -2.61 15.86
CA ARG A 66 -4.34 -3.79 16.36
C ARG A 66 -4.13 -4.98 15.42
N PRO A 67 -4.38 -6.22 15.88
CA PRO A 67 -4.39 -7.36 14.98
C PRO A 67 -5.38 -7.17 13.83
N ILE A 68 -4.94 -7.42 12.60
CA ILE A 68 -5.79 -7.32 11.41
C ILE A 68 -6.63 -8.61 11.36
N PRO A 69 -7.97 -8.51 11.51
CA PRO A 69 -8.82 -9.68 11.48
C PRO A 69 -8.78 -10.32 10.08
N ARG A 70 -8.93 -11.64 10.03
CA ARG A 70 -8.94 -12.44 8.81
C ARG A 70 -10.16 -13.36 8.83
N ALA A 71 -10.71 -13.61 7.65
CA ALA A 71 -11.77 -14.60 7.44
C ALA A 71 -12.98 -14.43 8.36
N THR A 72 -13.42 -13.18 8.57
CA THR A 72 -14.60 -12.88 9.40
C THR A 72 -15.89 -13.10 8.60
N PHE A 73 -16.15 -14.35 8.20
CA PHE A 73 -17.35 -14.76 7.48
C PHE A 73 -18.43 -15.12 8.51
N ARG A 74 -19.26 -14.14 8.92
CA ARG A 74 -20.28 -14.36 9.96
C ARG A 74 -21.68 -14.26 9.38
N ILE A 75 -22.36 -15.40 9.30
CA ILE A 75 -23.82 -15.48 9.11
C ILE A 75 -24.39 -15.89 10.47
N LYS A 76 -24.90 -14.93 11.24
CA LYS A 76 -25.38 -15.09 12.63
C LYS A 76 -24.32 -15.58 13.64
N LYS A 77 -24.67 -15.43 14.91
CA LYS A 77 -23.82 -15.42 16.12
C LYS A 77 -23.19 -16.79 16.44
N LEU A 78 -22.36 -17.33 15.55
CA LEU A 78 -21.60 -18.56 15.80
C LEU A 78 -20.21 -18.20 16.33
N ASN A 79 -19.84 -18.83 17.45
CA ASN A 79 -18.57 -18.73 18.19
C ASN A 79 -17.35 -19.21 17.37
N SER A 80 -17.08 -18.61 16.23
CA SER A 80 -15.80 -18.81 15.53
C SER A 80 -14.80 -17.85 16.15
N GLU A 81 -13.71 -18.38 16.72
CA GLU A 81 -12.61 -17.59 17.29
C GLU A 81 -12.15 -16.51 16.30
N LYS A 82 -11.86 -15.30 16.81
CA LYS A 82 -11.26 -14.24 15.99
C LYS A 82 -9.94 -14.77 15.41
N GLN A 83 -9.90 -14.92 14.10
CA GLN A 83 -8.67 -15.28 13.40
C GLN A 83 -8.02 -14.02 12.88
N ASP A 84 -6.71 -13.88 13.12
CA ASP A 84 -5.91 -12.79 12.57
C ASP A 84 -5.00 -13.31 11.45
N PHE A 85 -4.43 -12.40 10.65
CA PHE A 85 -3.41 -12.78 9.67
C PHE A 85 -2.16 -13.35 10.36
N LYS A 86 -2.02 -14.68 10.37
CA LYS A 86 -0.82 -15.39 10.85
C LYS A 86 0.28 -15.56 9.79
N THR A 87 -0.03 -15.31 8.52
CA THR A 87 0.87 -15.51 7.37
C THR A 87 0.62 -14.45 6.29
N GLY A 88 1.53 -14.34 5.31
CA GLY A 88 1.44 -13.40 4.20
C GLY A 88 2.02 -12.02 4.50
N ILE A 89 1.73 -11.04 3.66
CA ILE A 89 2.33 -9.70 3.71
C ILE A 89 2.00 -8.92 4.98
N PHE A 90 0.84 -9.18 5.59
CA PHE A 90 0.41 -8.56 6.85
C PHE A 90 1.16 -9.06 8.09
N LYS A 91 1.87 -10.20 8.00
CA LYS A 91 2.67 -10.73 9.12
C LYS A 91 4.17 -10.72 8.84
N ASN A 92 4.57 -11.23 7.68
CA ASN A 92 5.97 -11.44 7.33
C ASN A 92 6.51 -10.35 6.40
N GLY A 93 5.63 -9.50 5.84
CA GLY A 93 6.00 -8.58 4.78
C GLY A 93 6.38 -9.31 3.48
N VAL A 94 7.03 -8.58 2.57
CA VAL A 94 7.59 -9.14 1.33
C VAL A 94 8.91 -8.45 1.01
N LYS A 95 9.89 -9.22 0.53
CA LYS A 95 11.23 -8.69 0.20
C LYS A 95 11.19 -7.75 -1.01
N VAL A 96 10.39 -8.08 -2.02
CA VAL A 96 10.31 -7.38 -3.29
C VAL A 96 8.84 -7.25 -3.68
N PHE A 97 8.37 -6.04 -3.90
CA PHE A 97 7.01 -5.76 -4.35
C PHE A 97 7.04 -4.88 -5.61
N PRO A 98 7.07 -5.51 -6.81
CA PRO A 98 7.08 -4.86 -8.11
C PRO A 98 5.96 -3.83 -8.33
N PRO A 99 6.18 -2.86 -9.24
CA PRO A 99 5.13 -1.92 -9.64
C PRO A 99 3.95 -2.67 -10.25
N ASN A 100 2.73 -2.16 -10.03
CA ASN A 100 1.46 -2.73 -10.45
C ASN A 100 1.10 -4.10 -9.85
N GLN A 101 1.97 -4.71 -9.06
CA GLN A 101 1.65 -5.95 -8.37
C GLN A 101 0.59 -5.70 -7.29
N SER A 102 -0.38 -6.60 -7.21
CA SER A 102 -1.43 -6.62 -6.20
C SER A 102 -1.45 -7.96 -5.47
N GLN A 103 -1.67 -7.92 -4.16
CA GLN A 103 -2.03 -9.08 -3.36
C GLN A 103 -3.42 -8.86 -2.78
N ILE A 104 -4.30 -9.81 -3.05
CA ILE A 104 -5.72 -9.73 -2.72
C ILE A 104 -6.02 -10.82 -1.70
N TYR A 105 -6.67 -10.43 -0.60
CA TYR A 105 -7.06 -11.34 0.47
C TYR A 105 -8.55 -11.22 0.73
N ASP A 106 -9.25 -12.35 0.84
CA ASP A 106 -10.62 -12.35 1.34
C ASP A 106 -10.60 -11.97 2.84
N TRP A 107 -11.09 -10.77 3.15
CA TRP A 107 -11.01 -10.20 4.48
C TRP A 107 -12.13 -10.74 5.38
N GLY A 108 -13.35 -10.76 4.85
CA GLY A 108 -14.54 -11.28 5.53
C GLY A 108 -15.79 -10.58 5.07
N GLN A 109 -16.91 -10.81 5.76
CA GLN A 109 -18.17 -10.13 5.48
C GLN A 109 -18.33 -8.88 6.35
N TYR A 110 -19.09 -7.89 5.88
CA TYR A 110 -19.29 -6.61 6.58
C TYR A 110 -19.68 -6.78 8.05
N GLY A 111 -20.69 -7.60 8.34
CA GLY A 111 -21.14 -7.84 9.72
C GLY A 111 -20.07 -8.48 10.61
N GLY A 112 -19.27 -9.41 10.06
CA GLY A 112 -18.16 -10.02 10.79
C GLY A 112 -17.01 -9.04 11.05
N LEU A 113 -16.68 -8.19 10.07
CA LEU A 113 -15.64 -7.17 10.19
C LEU A 113 -16.01 -6.09 11.18
N ARG A 114 -17.26 -5.60 11.13
CA ARG A 114 -17.76 -4.57 12.06
C ARG A 114 -17.64 -5.02 13.51
N ASP A 115 -17.99 -6.28 13.79
CA ASP A 115 -17.90 -6.87 15.12
C ASP A 115 -16.45 -7.15 15.54
N ALA A 116 -15.62 -7.65 14.62
CA ALA A 116 -14.21 -7.90 14.88
C ALA A 116 -13.44 -6.62 15.22
N LEU A 117 -13.74 -5.53 14.51
CA LEU A 117 -13.17 -4.19 14.68
C LEU A 117 -13.84 -3.39 15.82
N ALA A 118 -14.86 -3.93 16.47
CA ALA A 118 -15.64 -3.26 17.50
C ALA A 118 -16.11 -1.85 17.07
N ASN A 119 -16.54 -1.72 15.82
CA ASN A 119 -17.00 -0.47 15.22
C ASN A 119 -15.96 0.69 15.26
N ASN A 120 -14.67 0.37 15.40
CA ASN A 120 -13.57 1.33 15.40
C ASN A 120 -12.70 1.18 14.14
N PRO A 121 -12.13 2.28 13.61
CA PRO A 121 -11.17 2.17 12.52
C PRO A 121 -9.90 1.47 12.99
N ILE A 122 -9.25 0.76 12.06
CA ILE A 122 -7.92 0.17 12.24
C ILE A 122 -6.91 0.99 11.46
N LEU A 123 -5.82 1.38 12.10
CA LEU A 123 -4.74 2.12 11.44
C LEU A 123 -3.74 1.11 10.89
N ILE A 124 -3.53 1.15 9.57
CA ILE A 124 -2.57 0.29 8.89
C ILE A 124 -1.50 1.18 8.27
N LYS A 125 -0.23 0.86 8.55
CA LYS A 125 0.94 1.58 8.04
C LYS A 125 1.81 0.62 7.24
N ALA A 126 2.09 1.00 6.00
CA ALA A 126 3.07 0.31 5.17
C ALA A 126 4.41 1.06 5.24
N THR A 127 5.49 0.31 5.43
CA THR A 127 6.86 0.81 5.40
C THR A 127 7.64 0.02 4.36
N TYR A 128 8.46 0.71 3.59
CA TYR A 128 9.21 0.12 2.48
C TYR A 128 10.41 1.00 2.13
N ILE A 129 11.36 0.40 1.43
CA ILE A 129 12.56 1.07 0.92
C ILE A 129 12.39 1.25 -0.58
N GLY A 130 12.48 2.50 -1.05
CA GLY A 130 12.57 2.80 -2.47
C GLY A 130 14.00 2.79 -2.98
N ILE A 131 14.17 2.65 -4.28
CA ILE A 131 15.48 2.83 -4.92
C ILE A 131 15.87 4.30 -4.80
N ASN A 132 16.99 4.56 -4.15
CA ASN A 132 17.57 5.89 -4.08
C ASN A 132 18.60 5.99 -5.20
N ILE A 133 18.25 6.68 -6.28
CA ILE A 133 19.21 7.01 -7.32
C ILE A 133 19.97 8.25 -6.83
N LEU A 134 21.27 8.04 -6.58
CA LEU A 134 22.25 9.08 -6.25
C LEU A 134 22.35 10.09 -7.40
#